data_AF-A0A957MXX2-F1
#
_entry.id   AF-A0A957MXX2-F1
#
_cell.length_a   1.000
_cell.length_b   1.000
_cell.length_c   1.000
_cell.angle_alpha   90.00
_cell.angle_beta   90.00
_cell.angle_gamma   90.00
#
_symmetry.space_group_name_H-M   'P 1'
#
loop_
_entity.id
_entity.type
_entity.pdbx_description
1 polymer ?
#
loop_
_entity_poly.entity_id
_entity_poly.type
_entity_poly.pdbx_seq_one_letter_code
_entity_poly.pdbx_strand_id
1 'polypeptide(L)'
;MKVLVTSGWLNQDFIDRWQADFPNVEFVGGSNEEELMAVAGDVEVAFGSVTENIVKSAPNLKWVQSGSAGVEWMRHAPSLIDSDIQVTNTRGAHATTIAEHTFGML
;
A
#
# COMPACT_ATOMS: atom_id res chain seq x y z
N MET A 1 -11.33 2.37 -11.40
CA MET A 1 -10.81 2.23 -10.03
C MET A 1 -9.40 2.77 -10.02
N LYS A 2 -9.03 3.60 -9.04
CA LYS A 2 -7.71 4.23 -8.97
C LYS A 2 -6.95 3.81 -7.72
N VAL A 3 -5.71 3.39 -7.91
CA VAL A 3 -4.85 2.80 -6.89
C VAL A 3 -3.63 3.72 -6.68
N LEU A 4 -3.46 4.20 -5.46
CA LEU A 4 -2.26 4.89 -5.02
C LEU A 4 -1.19 3.87 -4.63
N VAL A 5 -0.06 3.88 -5.32
CA VAL A 5 1.10 3.05 -5.02
C VAL A 5 2.03 3.83 -4.10
N THR A 6 2.08 3.44 -2.83
CA THR A 6 2.96 4.05 -1.82
C THR A 6 4.16 3.16 -1.45
N SER A 7 4.25 1.99 -2.07
CA SER A 7 5.32 1.02 -1.83
C SER A 7 6.59 1.39 -2.59
N GLY A 8 7.56 2.02 -1.90
CA GLY A 8 8.82 2.47 -2.50
C GLY A 8 9.76 1.37 -3.05
N TRP A 9 9.41 0.09 -2.88
CA TRP A 9 10.14 -1.05 -3.45
C TRP A 9 9.57 -1.51 -4.81
N LEU A 10 8.42 -0.99 -5.23
CA LEU A 10 7.90 -1.20 -6.58
C LEU A 10 8.57 -0.23 -7.55
N ASN A 11 9.10 -0.75 -8.65
CA ASN A 11 9.66 0.04 -9.74
C ASN A 11 8.62 0.22 -10.86
N GLN A 12 8.96 1.05 -11.85
CA GLN A 12 8.07 1.34 -12.97
C GLN A 12 7.71 0.07 -13.77
N ASP A 13 8.64 -0.88 -13.94
CA ASP A 13 8.38 -2.12 -14.68
C ASP A 13 7.24 -2.94 -14.07
N PHE A 14 7.12 -2.99 -12.73
CA PHE A 14 6.00 -3.65 -12.07
C PHE A 14 4.67 -2.94 -12.35
N ILE A 15 4.68 -1.60 -12.32
CA ILE A 15 3.49 -0.80 -12.57
C ILE A 15 3.02 -0.92 -14.02
N ASP A 16 3.95 -0.89 -14.97
CA ASP A 16 3.63 -1.03 -16.39
C ASP A 16 3.00 -2.40 -16.69
N ARG A 17 3.52 -3.46 -16.05
CA ARG A 17 2.92 -4.79 -16.13
C ARG A 17 1.53 -4.84 -15.52
N TRP A 18 1.34 -4.29 -14.33
CA TRP A 18 0.01 -4.24 -13.71
C TRP A 18 -0.98 -3.42 -14.54
N GLN A 19 -0.53 -2.33 -15.15
CA GLN A 19 -1.36 -1.52 -16.03
C GLN A 19 -1.78 -2.30 -17.30
N ALA A 20 -0.90 -3.16 -17.83
CA ALA A 20 -1.20 -4.04 -18.95
C ALA A 20 -2.17 -5.17 -18.57
N ASP A 21 -1.98 -5.79 -17.40
CA ASP A 21 -2.82 -6.88 -16.90
C ASP A 21 -4.20 -6.38 -16.45
N PHE A 22 -4.29 -5.14 -15.96
CA PHE A 22 -5.49 -4.51 -15.43
C PHE A 22 -5.78 -3.16 -16.13
N PRO A 23 -6.19 -3.16 -17.41
CA PRO A 23 -6.36 -1.93 -18.20
C PRO A 23 -7.46 -1.00 -17.69
N ASN A 24 -8.36 -1.49 -16.82
CA ASN A 24 -9.44 -0.71 -16.21
C ASN A 24 -9.08 -0.11 -14.84
N VAL A 25 -7.84 -0.35 -14.38
CA VAL A 25 -7.30 0.18 -13.13
C VAL A 25 -6.25 1.22 -13.46
N GLU A 26 -6.34 2.38 -12.84
CA GLU A 26 -5.33 3.43 -12.94
C GLU A 26 -4.39 3.32 -11.74
N PHE A 27 -3.09 3.13 -11.99
CA PHE A 27 -2.05 3.13 -10.95
C PHE A 27 -1.33 4.47 -10.94
N VAL A 28 -1.37 5.17 -9.80
CA VAL A 28 -0.66 6.44 -9.60
C VAL A 28 0.29 6.33 -8.42
N GLY A 29 1.36 7.12 -8.41
CA GLY A 29 2.36 7.09 -7.36
C GLY A 29 3.22 8.35 -7.36
N GLY A 30 4.23 8.34 -6.48
CA GLY A 30 5.16 9.44 -6.29
C GLY A 30 6.41 8.95 -5.57
N SER A 31 7.51 9.68 -5.74
CA SER A 31 8.81 9.38 -5.12
C SER A 31 8.91 9.90 -3.69
N ASN A 32 7.96 10.73 -3.26
CA ASN A 32 7.89 11.34 -1.94
C ASN A 32 6.42 11.58 -1.53
N GLU A 33 6.22 11.97 -0.27
CA GLU A 33 4.89 12.17 0.30
C GLU A 33 4.11 13.32 -0.37
N GLU A 34 4.79 14.37 -0.82
CA GLU A 34 4.17 15.51 -1.49
C GLU A 34 3.54 15.10 -2.84
N GLU A 35 4.30 14.35 -3.65
CA GLU A 35 3.81 13.80 -4.91
C GLU A 35 2.65 12.82 -4.69
N LEU A 36 2.74 11.97 -3.67
CA LEU A 36 1.66 11.03 -3.33
C LEU A 36 0.37 11.77 -2.96
N MET A 37 0.46 12.81 -2.12
CA MET A 37 -0.70 13.63 -1.73
C MET A 37 -1.30 14.37 -2.92
N ALA A 38 -0.48 14.84 -3.86
CA ALA A 38 -0.95 15.57 -5.05
C ALA A 38 -1.86 14.71 -5.96
N VAL A 39 -1.67 13.40 -5.96
CA VAL A 39 -2.44 12.45 -6.79
C VAL A 39 -3.47 11.63 -6.00
N ALA A 40 -3.61 11.87 -4.69
CA ALA A 40 -4.44 11.07 -3.80
C ALA A 40 -5.94 11.38 -3.83
N GLY A 41 -6.36 12.53 -4.39
CA GLY A 41 -7.72 13.06 -4.22
C GLY A 41 -8.87 12.14 -4.66
N ASP A 42 -8.67 11.34 -5.70
CA ASP A 42 -9.66 10.46 -6.32
C ASP A 42 -9.32 8.96 -6.18
N VAL A 43 -8.34 8.60 -5.34
CA VAL A 43 -7.94 7.21 -5.15
C VAL A 43 -8.90 6.48 -4.23
N GLU A 44 -9.18 5.22 -4.55
CA GLU A 44 -10.07 4.36 -3.76
C GLU A 44 -9.28 3.32 -2.96
N VAL A 45 -8.07 3.01 -3.40
CA VAL A 45 -7.20 1.98 -2.84
C VAL A 45 -5.79 2.53 -2.69
N ALA A 46 -5.11 2.17 -1.60
CA ALA A 46 -3.67 2.34 -1.45
C ALA A 46 -2.98 0.97 -1.38
N PHE A 47 -1.91 0.79 -2.16
CA PHE A 47 -1.04 -0.38 -2.11
C PHE A 47 0.32 0.00 -1.48
N GLY A 48 0.47 -0.32 -0.20
CA GLY A 48 1.64 0.01 0.60
C GLY A 48 1.29 0.60 1.97
N SER A 49 2.27 1.22 2.61
CA SER A 49 2.07 1.97 3.86
C SER A 49 1.56 3.38 3.56
N VAL A 50 0.66 3.89 4.40
CA VAL A 50 0.17 5.28 4.32
C VAL A 50 0.54 6.05 5.59
N THR A 51 0.63 7.37 5.46
CA THR A 51 0.74 8.32 6.57
C THR A 51 -0.59 9.00 6.82
N GLU A 52 -0.74 9.66 7.96
CA GLU A 52 -1.90 10.48 8.29
C GLU A 52 -2.17 11.56 7.22
N ASN A 53 -1.14 12.15 6.63
CA ASN A 53 -1.31 13.17 5.60
C ASN A 53 -1.86 12.54 4.31
N ILE A 54 -1.33 11.38 3.90
CA ILE A 54 -1.84 10.65 2.72
C ILE A 54 -3.32 10.27 2.93
N VAL A 55 -3.69 9.77 4.11
CA VAL A 55 -5.08 9.42 4.40
C VAL A 55 -5.99 10.66 4.31
N LYS A 56 -5.55 11.81 4.84
CA LYS A 56 -6.30 13.08 4.75
C LYS A 56 -6.42 13.63 3.34
N SER A 57 -5.43 13.39 2.49
CA SER A 57 -5.44 13.79 1.08
C SER A 57 -6.25 12.85 0.18
N ALA A 58 -6.70 11.70 0.70
CA ALA A 58 -7.43 10.67 -0.03
C ALA A 58 -8.87 10.50 0.50
N PRO A 59 -9.79 11.46 0.26
CA PRO A 59 -11.14 11.44 0.83
C PRO A 59 -12.01 10.27 0.34
N ASN A 60 -11.63 9.63 -0.76
CA ASN A 60 -12.33 8.49 -1.35
C ASN A 60 -11.68 7.14 -1.00
N LEU A 61 -10.64 7.13 -0.17
CA LEU A 61 -9.92 5.92 0.20
C LEU A 61 -10.85 4.97 0.96
N LYS A 62 -10.94 3.73 0.49
CA LYS A 62 -11.78 2.67 1.07
C LYS A 62 -10.95 1.48 1.55
N TRP A 63 -9.77 1.29 0.97
CA TRP A 63 -8.95 0.10 1.21
C TRP A 63 -7.45 0.42 1.21
N VAL A 64 -6.73 -0.08 2.21
CA VAL A 64 -5.27 -0.10 2.25
C VAL A 64 -4.80 -1.56 2.26
N GLN A 65 -4.09 -1.97 1.22
CA GLN A 65 -3.40 -3.27 1.16
C GLN A 65 -1.92 -3.07 1.48
N SER A 66 -1.46 -3.65 2.59
CA SER A 66 -0.03 -3.77 2.86
C SER A 66 0.56 -4.96 2.09
N GLY A 67 1.63 -4.72 1.32
CA GLY A 67 2.40 -5.79 0.69
C GLY A 67 3.20 -6.66 1.67
N SER A 68 3.30 -6.25 2.94
CA SER A 68 4.04 -6.95 4.00
C SER A 68 3.13 -7.79 4.89
N ALA A 69 3.72 -8.68 5.70
CA ALA A 69 3.03 -9.30 6.85
C ALA A 69 2.91 -8.34 8.05
N GLY A 70 3.86 -7.42 8.22
CA GLY A 70 3.89 -6.43 9.29
C GLY A 70 2.99 -5.22 9.00
N VAL A 71 2.40 -4.67 10.06
CA VAL A 71 1.48 -3.51 9.99
C VAL A 71 1.87 -2.38 10.94
N GLU A 72 3.11 -2.37 11.43
CA GLU A 72 3.62 -1.39 12.40
C GLU A 72 3.55 0.05 11.86
N TRP A 73 3.52 0.21 10.53
CA TRP A 73 3.35 1.49 9.84
C TRP A 73 2.03 2.19 10.17
N MET A 74 0.99 1.45 10.61
CA MET A 74 -0.31 2.03 10.96
C MET A 74 -0.22 3.07 12.08
N ARG A 75 0.83 3.02 12.92
CA ARG A 75 1.10 4.07 13.93
C ARG A 75 1.29 5.46 13.32
N HIS A 76 1.61 5.55 12.03
CA HIS A 76 1.80 6.80 11.30
C HIS A 76 0.51 7.34 10.69
N ALA A 77 -0.60 6.58 10.77
CA ALA A 77 -1.92 6.94 10.27
C ALA A 77 -3.01 6.58 11.30
N PRO A 78 -3.02 7.22 12.48
CA PRO A 78 -3.97 6.91 13.56
C PRO A 78 -5.43 7.06 13.14
N SER A 79 -5.75 7.94 12.17
CA SER A 79 -7.11 8.10 11.64
C SER A 79 -7.72 6.82 11.05
N LEU A 80 -6.89 5.84 10.65
CA LEU A 80 -7.38 4.55 10.15
C LEU A 80 -8.17 3.77 11.21
N ILE A 81 -7.86 3.95 12.50
CA ILE A 81 -8.49 3.21 13.61
C ILE A 81 -9.97 3.54 13.74
N ASP A 82 -10.32 4.81 13.56
CA ASP A 82 -11.69 5.32 13.73
C ASP A 82 -12.43 5.47 12.39
N SER A 83 -11.86 4.94 11.30
CA SER A 83 -12.42 5.04 9.94
C SER A 83 -13.06 3.73 9.49
N ASP A 84 -13.93 3.82 8.47
CA ASP A 84 -14.45 2.65 7.76
C ASP A 84 -13.47 2.10 6.70
N ILE A 85 -12.23 2.59 6.66
CA ILE A 85 -11.22 2.17 5.69
C ILE A 85 -10.76 0.76 6.05
N GLN A 86 -10.97 -0.18 5.14
CA GLN A 86 -10.51 -1.56 5.33
C GLN A 86 -8.98 -1.62 5.21
N VAL A 87 -8.31 -2.26 6.16
CA VAL A 87 -6.86 -2.51 6.09
C VAL A 87 -6.60 -4.01 6.05
N THR A 88 -5.82 -4.45 5.06
CA THR A 88 -5.39 -5.84 4.89
C THR A 88 -3.88 -5.92 4.74
N ASN A 89 -3.33 -7.12 4.93
CA ASN A 89 -1.89 -7.39 4.80
C ASN A 89 -1.67 -8.73 4.10
N THR A 90 -0.40 -9.05 3.81
CA THR A 90 -0.02 -10.31 3.17
C THR A 90 0.34 -11.38 4.21
N ARG A 91 -0.41 -11.46 5.32
CA ARG A 91 -0.18 -12.48 6.36
C ARG A 91 -0.22 -13.88 5.75
N GLY A 92 0.78 -14.70 6.07
CA GLY A 92 0.87 -16.09 5.65
C GLY A 92 1.70 -16.34 4.39
N ALA A 93 1.80 -15.38 3.48
CA ALA A 93 2.58 -15.56 2.23
C ALA A 93 4.08 -15.80 2.47
N HIS A 94 4.61 -15.28 3.58
CA HIS A 94 6.02 -15.41 3.95
C HIS A 94 6.27 -16.43 5.07
N ALA A 95 5.24 -17.13 5.57
CA ALA A 95 5.34 -17.94 6.78
C ALA A 95 6.40 -19.05 6.65
N THR A 96 6.37 -19.80 5.54
CA THR A 96 7.33 -20.87 5.26
C THR A 96 8.76 -20.32 5.15
N THR A 97 8.96 -19.28 4.33
CA THR A 97 10.28 -18.67 4.13
C THR A 97 10.87 -18.10 5.41
N ILE A 98 10.05 -17.48 6.27
CA ILE A 98 10.48 -16.99 7.59
C ILE A 98 10.92 -18.16 8.49
N ALA A 99 10.16 -19.26 8.50
CA ALA A 99 10.50 -20.44 9.29
C ALA A 99 11.82 -21.09 8.81
N GLU A 100 11.96 -21.30 7.50
CA GLU A 100 13.19 -21.85 6.89
C GLU A 100 14.40 -20.98 7.19
N HIS A 101 14.28 -19.66 7.03
CA HIS A 101 15.36 -18.73 7.34
C HIS A 101 15.73 -18.78 8.83
N THR A 102 14.73 -18.85 9.71
CA THR A 102 14.95 -18.97 11.17
C THR A 102 15.77 -20.22 11.50
N PHE A 103 15.41 -21.37 10.93
CA PHE A 103 16.17 -22.61 11.11
C PHE A 103 17.57 -22.55 10.48
N GLY A 104 17.73 -21.87 9.34
CA GLY A 104 19.04 -21.70 8.69
C GLY A 104 20.00 -20.77 9.45
N MET A 105 19.50 -19.97 10.39
CA MET A 105 20.28 -19.05 11.23
C MET A 105 20.63 -19.62 12.61
N LEU A 106 20.15 -20.82 12.95
CA LEU A 106 20.53 -21.58 14.15
C LEU A 106 21.83 -22.35 13.93
#